data_AF-A0A117PT36-F1
#
_entry.id   AF-A0A117PT36-F1
#
_cell.length_a   1.000
_cell.length_b   1.000
_cell.length_c   1.000
_cell.angle_alpha   90.00
_cell.angle_beta   90.00
_cell.angle_gamma   90.00
#
_symmetry.space_group_name_H-M   'P 1'
#
loop_
_entity.id
_entity.type
_entity.pdbx_description
1 polymer ?
#
loop_
_entity_poly.entity_id
_entity_poly.type
_entity_poly.pdbx_seq_one_letter_code
_entity_poly.pdbx_strand_id
1 'polypeptide(L)'
;FYPELFADTSRAGLTLLGVAEGRTQQGAALISFWFHFDWRLPSGAAAPFDVVDLAELAEDGRIATLRIVYDTVDVRPAFERETGSSWRPTTDQS
;
A
#
# COMPACT_ATOMS: atom_id res chain seq x y z
N PHE A 1 -9.29 9.18 -0.47
CA PHE A 1 -8.31 8.56 0.44
C PHE A 1 -9.04 7.44 1.17
N TYR A 2 -8.63 6.18 0.97
CA TYR A 2 -9.38 4.99 1.38
C TYR A 2 -9.57 4.93 2.91
N PRO A 3 -10.79 5.09 3.44
CA PRO A 3 -11.06 5.08 4.89
C PRO A 3 -10.88 3.68 5.52
N GLU A 4 -11.02 2.63 4.73
CA GLU A 4 -10.93 1.24 5.19
C GLU A 4 -9.52 0.86 5.66
N LEU A 5 -8.48 1.53 5.15
CA LEU A 5 -7.12 1.32 5.63
C LEU A 5 -6.97 1.78 7.09
N PHE A 6 -7.68 2.84 7.50
CA PHE A 6 -7.52 3.43 8.84
C PHE A 6 -8.17 2.61 9.96
N ALA A 7 -9.19 1.81 9.64
CA ALA A 7 -9.85 0.97 10.64
C ALA A 7 -8.92 -0.15 11.15
N ASP A 8 -7.93 -0.56 10.36
CA ASP A 8 -6.94 -1.59 10.70
C ASP A 8 -5.58 -1.02 11.15
N THR A 9 -5.37 0.30 11.11
CA THR A 9 -4.06 0.94 11.37
C THR A 9 -3.86 1.45 12.79
N SER A 10 -4.64 1.00 13.78
CA SER A 10 -4.51 1.50 15.17
C SER A 10 -3.10 1.31 15.78
N ARG A 11 -2.20 0.56 15.11
CA ARG A 11 -0.78 0.37 15.47
C ARG A 11 0.20 0.29 14.28
N ALA A 12 -0.11 0.88 13.13
CA ALA A 12 0.80 0.77 11.99
C ALA A 12 1.83 1.92 11.93
N GLY A 13 3.11 1.57 11.91
CA GLY A 13 4.23 2.51 11.77
C GLY A 13 4.70 2.57 10.31
N LEU A 14 5.03 3.77 9.83
CA LEU A 14 5.68 3.97 8.54
C LEU A 14 7.11 4.46 8.78
N THR A 15 8.08 3.75 8.22
CA THR A 15 9.48 4.18 8.19
C THR A 15 9.84 4.55 6.76
N LEU A 16 10.15 5.84 6.50
CA LEU A 16 10.58 6.29 5.18
C LEU A 16 11.98 5.73 4.86
N LEU A 17 12.07 4.97 3.77
CA LEU A 17 13.31 4.37 3.28
C LEU A 17 13.94 5.19 2.16
N GLY A 18 13.13 5.89 1.35
CA GLY A 18 13.65 6.71 0.27
C GLY A 18 12.61 7.56 -0.44
N VAL A 19 13.10 8.56 -1.17
CA VAL A 19 12.30 9.44 -2.03
C VAL A 19 12.95 9.50 -3.40
N ALA A 20 12.13 9.45 -4.45
CA ALA A 20 12.57 9.69 -5.82
C ALA A 20 11.64 10.69 -6.51
N GLU A 21 12.21 11.54 -7.34
CA GLU A 21 11.47 12.50 -8.16
C GLU A 21 11.52 12.07 -9.62
N GLY A 22 10.44 12.33 -10.35
CA GLY A 22 10.33 11.99 -11.75
C GLY A 22 9.16 12.67 -12.43
N ARG A 23 8.78 12.11 -13.58
CA ARG A 23 7.61 12.55 -14.34
C ARG A 23 6.83 11.35 -14.84
N THR A 24 5.52 11.52 -15.00
CA THR A 24 4.70 10.56 -15.74
C THR A 24 5.08 10.58 -17.22
N GLN A 25 4.63 9.59 -17.98
CA GLN A 25 4.83 9.58 -19.44
C GLN A 25 4.18 10.81 -20.12
N GLN A 26 3.14 11.38 -19.50
CA GLN A 26 2.45 12.59 -19.93
C GLN A 26 3.12 13.88 -19.42
N GLY A 27 4.22 13.78 -18.67
CA GLY A 27 5.05 14.92 -18.23
C GLY A 27 4.69 15.53 -16.88
N ALA A 28 3.62 15.06 -16.23
CA ALA A 28 3.23 15.54 -14.89
C ALA A 28 4.31 15.23 -13.86
N ALA A 29 4.53 16.12 -12.89
CA ALA A 29 5.50 15.90 -11.82
C ALA A 29 5.06 14.71 -10.96
N LEU A 30 6.01 13.85 -10.60
CA LEU A 30 5.78 12.63 -9.83
C LEU A 30 6.79 12.55 -8.70
N ILE A 31 6.31 12.29 -7.48
CA ILE A 31 7.14 11.96 -6.32
C ILE A 31 6.80 10.55 -5.87
N SER A 32 7.82 9.73 -5.69
CA SER A 32 7.72 8.38 -5.15
C SER A 32 8.28 8.36 -3.73
N PHE A 33 7.50 7.86 -2.78
CA PHE A 33 7.94 7.63 -1.40
C PHE A 33 7.97 6.13 -1.16
N TRP A 34 9.12 5.60 -0.74
CA TRP A 34 9.27 4.19 -0.38
C TRP A 34 9.30 4.07 1.14
N PHE A 35 8.39 3.29 1.69
CA PHE A 35 8.30 3.04 3.12
C PHE A 35 8.40 1.55 3.45
N HIS A 36 8.94 1.27 4.63
CA HIS A 36 8.63 0.05 5.37
C HIS A 36 7.36 0.27 6.20
N PHE A 37 6.42 -0.66 6.14
CA PHE A 37 5.18 -0.60 6.89
C PHE A 37 5.11 -1.71 7.93
N ASP A 38 5.17 -1.31 9.20
CA ASP A 38 5.08 -2.19 10.36
C ASP A 38 3.61 -2.52 10.65
N TRP A 39 3.01 -3.38 9.83
CA TRP A 39 1.63 -3.80 10.02
C TRP A 39 1.49 -4.95 11.03
N ARG A 40 0.37 -4.96 11.73
CA ARG A 40 -0.06 -6.07 12.60
C ARG A 40 -1.47 -6.48 12.21
N LEU A 41 -1.67 -7.79 12.06
CA LEU A 41 -2.98 -8.38 11.86
C LEU A 41 -3.86 -8.19 13.11
N PRO A 42 -5.20 -8.34 13.03
CA PRO A 42 -6.10 -8.27 14.18
C PRO A 42 -5.69 -9.17 15.35
N SER A 43 -5.10 -10.34 15.08
CA SER A 43 -4.50 -11.26 16.05
C SER A 43 -3.30 -10.69 16.81
N GLY A 44 -2.73 -9.58 16.34
CA GLY A 44 -1.50 -8.97 16.84
C GLY A 44 -0.22 -9.52 16.19
N ALA A 45 -0.32 -10.52 15.32
CA ALA A 45 0.81 -11.07 14.57
C ALA A 45 1.43 -10.00 13.65
N ALA A 46 2.76 -9.95 13.60
CA ALA A 46 3.47 -9.02 12.72
C ALA A 46 3.35 -9.47 11.26
N ALA A 47 3.02 -8.51 10.40
CA ALA A 47 2.80 -8.71 8.97
C ALA A 47 3.44 -7.56 8.16
N PRO A 48 4.73 -7.27 8.35
CA PRO A 48 5.36 -6.11 7.75
C PRO A 48 5.52 -6.29 6.24
N PHE A 49 5.45 -5.18 5.50
CA PHE A 49 5.70 -5.17 4.07
C PHE A 49 6.21 -3.79 3.62
N ASP A 50 6.80 -3.75 2.43
CA ASP A 50 7.21 -2.50 1.81
C ASP A 50 6.09 -1.94 0.93
N VAL A 51 6.01 -0.61 0.91
CA VAL A 51 5.02 0.14 0.13
C VAL A 51 5.68 1.29 -0.61
N VAL A 52 5.22 1.54 -1.83
CA VAL A 52 5.57 2.74 -2.59
C VAL A 52 4.31 3.57 -2.82
N ASP A 53 4.37 4.82 -2.35
CA ASP A 53 3.36 5.85 -2.60
C ASP A 53 3.83 6.71 -3.78
N LEU A 54 3.01 6.80 -4.81
CA LEU A 54 3.25 7.57 -6.03
C LEU A 54 2.31 8.78 -6.07
N ALA A 55 2.84 9.96 -5.82
CA ALA A 55 2.09 11.22 -5.84
C ALA A 55 2.34 11.98 -7.16
N GLU A 56 1.32 12.05 -8.02
CA GLU A 56 1.32 12.99 -9.14
C GLU A 56 0.90 14.37 -8.63
N LEU A 57 1.67 15.39 -8.99
CA LEU A 57 1.39 16.76 -8.59
C LEU A 57 0.69 17.53 -9.71
N ALA A 58 -0.27 18.35 -9.31
CA ALA A 58 -0.81 19.42 -10.14
C ALA A 58 0.22 20.54 -10.31
N GLU A 59 -0.03 21.46 -11.25
CA GLU A 59 0.83 22.62 -11.50
C GLU A 59 0.99 23.53 -10.27
N ASP A 60 0.02 23.55 -9.36
CA ASP A 60 0.07 24.29 -8.09
C ASP A 60 0.89 23.56 -6.99
N GLY A 61 1.51 22.43 -7.33
CA GLY A 61 2.34 21.62 -6.43
C GLY A 61 1.56 20.74 -5.46
N ARG A 62 0.22 20.74 -5.51
CA ARG A 62 -0.61 19.85 -4.67
C ARG A 62 -0.71 18.46 -5.28
N ILE A 63 -0.93 17.45 -4.42
CA ILE A 63 -1.16 16.08 -4.86
C ILE A 63 -2.51 16.03 -5.61
N ALA A 64 -2.45 15.74 -6.91
CA ALA A 64 -3.62 15.56 -7.76
C ALA A 64 -4.08 14.10 -7.74
N THR A 65 -3.12 13.16 -7.79
CA THR A 65 -3.36 11.72 -7.76
C THR A 65 -2.40 11.07 -6.79
N LEU A 66 -2.89 10.14 -5.96
CA LEU A 66 -2.07 9.25 -5.17
C LEU A 66 -2.35 7.80 -5.57
N ARG A 67 -1.30 7.04 -5.88
CA ARG A 67 -1.37 5.59 -6.07
C ARG A 67 -0.48 4.91 -5.05
N ILE A 68 -0.97 3.84 -4.45
CA ILE A 68 -0.25 3.10 -3.42
C ILE A 68 -0.04 1.69 -3.92
N VAL A 69 1.21 1.24 -3.93
CA VAL A 69 1.60 -0.10 -4.40
C VAL A 69 2.24 -0.84 -3.23
N TYR A 70 1.58 -1.93 -2.81
CA TYR A 70 2.05 -2.79 -1.73
C TYR A 70 2.69 -4.05 -2.29
N ASP A 71 3.91 -4.38 -1.84
CA ASP A 71 4.44 -5.73 -2.04
C ASP A 71 4.02 -6.63 -0.87
N THR A 72 2.92 -7.35 -1.06
CA THR A 72 2.31 -8.17 0.00
C THR A 72 2.62 -9.66 -0.16
N VAL A 73 3.57 -10.03 -1.01
CA VAL A 73 3.79 -11.45 -1.38
C VAL A 73 4.03 -12.34 -0.16
N ASP A 74 4.82 -11.88 0.80
CA ASP A 74 5.18 -12.65 2.00
C ASP A 74 4.15 -12.56 3.12
N VAL A 75 3.33 -11.51 3.11
CA VAL A 75 2.29 -11.27 4.13
C VAL A 75 1.00 -12.01 3.82
N ARG A 76 0.76 -12.28 2.53
CA ARG A 76 -0.46 -12.88 2.03
C ARG A 76 -0.83 -14.23 2.68
N PRO A 77 0.09 -15.19 2.89
CA PRO A 77 -0.26 -16.46 3.54
C PRO A 77 -0.70 -16.29 5.01
N ALA A 78 -0.20 -15.27 5.70
CA ALA A 78 -0.62 -14.98 7.07
C ALA A 78 -2.02 -14.36 7.09
N PHE A 79 -2.28 -13.41 6.18
CA PHE A 79 -3.58 -12.77 6.02
C PHE A 79 -4.69 -13.77 5.65
N GLU A 80 -4.46 -14.64 4.66
CA GLU A 80 -5.47 -15.61 4.20
C GLU A 80 -5.83 -16.63 5.29
N ARG A 81 -4.85 -17.06 6.11
CA ARG A 81 -5.12 -17.95 7.26
C ARG A 81 -6.00 -17.30 8.32
N GLU A 82 -5.87 -15.99 8.52
CA GLU A 82 -6.59 -15.27 9.56
C GLU A 82 -7.98 -14.84 9.11
N THR A 83 -8.14 -14.48 7.84
CA THR A 83 -9.40 -13.96 7.29
C THR A 83 -10.26 -15.03 6.61
N GLY A 84 -9.69 -16.20 6.30
CA GLY A 84 -10.39 -17.28 5.59
C GLY A 84 -10.79 -16.93 4.15
N SER A 85 -10.36 -15.78 3.64
CA SER A 85 -10.67 -15.26 2.31
C SER A 85 -9.43 -15.37 1.42
N SER A 86 -9.60 -15.89 0.20
CA SER A 86 -8.55 -15.83 -0.82
C SER A 86 -8.76 -14.64 -1.73
N TRP A 87 -7.67 -14.00 -2.15
CA TRP A 87 -7.70 -12.97 -3.18
C TRP A 87 -8.00 -13.54 -4.57
N ARG A 88 -7.73 -14.82 -4.81
CA ARG A 88 -8.08 -15.43 -6.10
C ARG A 88 -9.60 -15.42 -6.27
N PRO A 89 -10.13 -14.94 -7.41
CA PRO A 89 -11.52 -15.17 -7.73
C PRO A 89 -11.79 -16.66 -7.62
N THR A 90 -12.85 -17.04 -6.91
CA THR A 90 -13.39 -18.39 -6.98
C THR A 90 -13.73 -18.61 -8.46
N THR A 91 -12.89 -19.37 -9.18
CA THR A 91 -13.30 -19.90 -10.47
C THR A 91 -14.42 -20.88 -10.18
N ASP A 92 -15.64 -20.40 -10.36
CA ASP A 92 -16.83 -21.23 -10.40
C ASP A 92 -16.67 -22.13 -11.62
N GLN A 93 -16.19 -23.36 -11.39
CA GLN A 93 -16.19 -24.40 -12.42
C GLN A 93 -17.58 -25.04 -12.39
N SER A 94 -18.46 -24.51 -13.22
CA SER A 94 -19.70 -25.15 -13.67
C SER A 94 -19.41 -26.28 -14.65
#